data_AF-V6LKB8-F1
#
_entry.id   AF-V6LKB8-F1
#
_cell.length_a   1.000
_cell.length_b   1.000
_cell.length_c   1.000
_cell.angle_alpha   90.00
_cell.angle_beta   90.00
_cell.angle_gamma   90.00
#
_symmetry.space_group_name_H-M   'P 1'
#
loop_
_entity.id
_entity.type
_entity.pdbx_description
1 polymer ?
#
loop_
_entity_poly.entity_id
_entity_poly.type
_entity_poly.pdbx_seq_one_letter_code
_entity_poly.pdbx_strand_id
1 'polypeptide(L)'
;MDRPCYEVFRLSDDRITVLKSRGLRFGHDLLVSLFSAPRPQVIATRLALNGVEFDVLVVEPGYLQGRAGDLGFAATQRGECFKIIVFRFPIQVAEAFAVLEGISIPSV
;
A
#
# COMPACT_ATOMS: atom_id res chain seq x y z
N MET A 1 -4.89 22.87 -7.62
CA MET A 1 -5.24 21.65 -6.88
C MET A 1 -3.95 21.02 -6.44
N ASP A 2 -3.76 20.88 -5.12
CA ASP A 2 -2.60 20.19 -4.57
C ASP A 2 -2.51 18.79 -5.15
N ARG A 3 -1.29 18.40 -5.54
CA ARG A 3 -1.05 17.07 -6.09
C ARG A 3 -1.30 16.07 -4.96
N PRO A 4 -2.07 14.99 -5.18
CA PRO A 4 -2.24 13.97 -4.17
C PRO A 4 -0.86 13.41 -3.79
N CYS A 5 -0.58 13.42 -2.49
CA CYS A 5 0.72 13.03 -1.96
C CYS A 5 0.77 11.50 -1.82
N TYR A 6 1.71 10.88 -2.54
CA TYR A 6 1.98 9.44 -2.46
C TYR A 6 3.45 9.16 -2.30
N GLU A 7 3.76 8.22 -1.41
CA GLU A 7 5.07 7.61 -1.30
C GLU A 7 4.92 6.12 -1.57
N VAL A 8 5.35 5.68 -2.75
CA VAL A 8 5.30 4.26 -3.12
C VAL A 8 6.69 3.65 -2.95
N PHE A 9 6.74 2.55 -2.21
CA PHE A 9 7.94 1.80 -1.90
C PHE A 9 7.83 0.41 -2.51
N ARG A 10 8.98 -0.15 -2.87
CA ARG A 10 9.12 -1.57 -3.16
C ARG A 10 10.02 -2.20 -2.12
N LEU A 11 9.55 -3.28 -1.54
CA LEU A 11 10.32 -4.17 -0.69
C LEU A 11 10.71 -5.40 -1.49
N SER A 12 12.00 -5.61 -1.66
CA SER A 12 12.55 -6.80 -2.31
C SER A 12 13.74 -7.27 -1.51
N ASP A 13 13.71 -8.53 -1.11
CA ASP A 13 14.76 -9.25 -0.40
C ASP A 13 15.25 -8.50 0.87
N ASP A 14 16.21 -7.58 0.74
CA ASP A 14 16.91 -6.83 1.79
C ASP A 14 16.86 -5.29 1.60
N ARG A 15 16.05 -4.78 0.67
CA ARG A 15 16.08 -3.36 0.27
C ARG A 15 14.71 -2.74 0.08
N ILE A 16 14.59 -1.50 0.58
CA ILE A 16 13.49 -0.60 0.27
C ILE A 16 13.92 0.31 -0.89
N THR A 17 13.23 0.20 -2.03
CA THR A 17 13.40 1.12 -3.15
C THR A 17 12.24 2.10 -3.21
N VAL A 18 12.52 3.40 -3.25
CA VAL A 18 11.50 4.43 -3.46
C VAL A 18 11.10 4.45 -4.94
N LEU A 19 9.89 3.98 -5.22
CA LEU A 19 9.24 4.13 -6.51
C LEU A 19 8.60 5.52 -6.52
N LYS A 20 9.36 6.56 -6.90
CA LYS A 20 8.89 7.97 -6.94
C LYS A 20 7.42 8.07 -7.35
N SER A 21 6.68 9.01 -6.75
CA SER A 21 5.22 9.30 -6.78
C SER A 21 4.46 9.28 -8.14
N ARG A 22 5.08 8.84 -9.24
CA ARG A 22 4.50 8.61 -10.57
C ARG A 22 3.75 7.27 -10.71
N GLY A 23 3.71 6.45 -9.66
CA GLY A 23 3.23 5.07 -9.72
C GLY A 23 1.72 4.85 -9.59
N LEU A 24 0.97 5.83 -9.05
CA LEU A 24 -0.47 5.71 -8.87
C LEU A 24 -1.19 6.44 -10.01
N ARG A 25 -1.41 5.73 -11.12
CA ARG A 25 -2.15 6.29 -12.28
C ARG A 25 -3.66 6.24 -12.06
N PHE A 26 -4.14 5.25 -11.31
CA PHE A 26 -5.57 5.01 -11.05
C PHE A 26 -5.76 4.54 -9.61
N GLY A 27 -6.79 5.06 -8.94
CA GLY A 27 -7.15 4.65 -7.57
C GLY A 27 -6.97 5.69 -6.48
N HIS A 28 -6.72 6.98 -6.78
CA HIS A 28 -6.74 8.04 -5.76
C HIS A 28 -8.09 8.10 -5.04
N ASP A 29 -9.15 8.29 -5.81
CA ASP A 29 -10.51 8.41 -5.28
C ASP A 29 -10.93 7.14 -4.55
N LEU A 30 -10.46 5.98 -5.05
CA LEU A 30 -10.60 4.70 -4.36
C LEU A 30 -9.90 4.76 -2.99
N LEU A 31 -8.59 5.03 -2.92
CA LEU A 31 -7.87 5.11 -1.65
C LEU A 31 -8.54 6.08 -0.68
N VAL A 32 -8.88 7.29 -1.11
CA VAL A 32 -9.57 8.29 -0.27
C VAL A 32 -10.91 7.73 0.25
N SER A 33 -11.72 7.12 -0.62
CA SER A 33 -12.99 6.51 -0.22
C SER A 33 -12.81 5.35 0.75
N LEU A 34 -11.76 4.54 0.55
CA LEU A 34 -11.45 3.36 1.37
C LEU A 34 -10.96 3.75 2.76
N PHE A 35 -10.09 4.75 2.88
CA PHE A 35 -9.60 5.25 4.17
C PHE A 35 -10.65 6.08 4.92
N SER A 36 -11.62 6.65 4.22
CA SER A 36 -12.76 7.35 4.83
C SER A 36 -13.87 6.40 5.31
N ALA A 37 -13.73 5.09 5.06
CA ALA A 37 -14.70 4.10 5.48
C ALA A 37 -14.73 3.95 7.01
N PRO A 38 -15.90 4.06 7.67
CA PRO A 38 -16.00 4.05 9.13
C PRO A 38 -15.83 2.66 9.76
N ARG A 39 -15.74 1.60 8.96
CA ARG A 39 -15.64 0.20 9.41
C ARG A 39 -14.76 -0.60 8.46
N PRO A 40 -14.14 -1.69 8.93
CA PRO A 40 -13.46 -2.62 8.06
C PRO A 40 -14.39 -3.18 6.98
N GLN A 41 -13.92 -3.25 5.74
CA GLN A 41 -14.69 -3.77 4.62
C GLN A 41 -13.82 -4.69 3.76
N VAL A 42 -14.38 -5.81 3.34
CA VAL A 42 -13.81 -6.64 2.27
C VAL A 42 -14.38 -6.08 0.97
N ILE A 43 -13.52 -5.61 0.09
CA ILE A 43 -13.92 -4.87 -1.10
C ILE A 43 -13.32 -5.55 -2.32
N ALA A 44 -14.17 -6.10 -3.19
CA ALA A 44 -13.76 -6.69 -4.45
C ALA A 44 -13.45 -5.60 -5.49
N THR A 45 -12.46 -4.75 -5.18
CA THR A 45 -11.99 -3.68 -6.08
C THR A 45 -10.50 -3.88 -6.38
N ARG A 46 -10.09 -3.47 -7.58
CA ARG A 46 -8.69 -3.51 -8.00
C ARG A 46 -8.01 -2.16 -7.86
N LEU A 47 -6.78 -2.18 -7.35
CA LEU A 47 -5.90 -1.03 -7.27
C LEU A 47 -4.70 -1.25 -8.21
N ALA A 48 -4.45 -0.32 -9.12
CA ALA A 48 -3.32 -0.39 -10.04
C ALA A 48 -2.10 0.36 -9.47
N LEU A 49 -1.08 -0.39 -9.06
CA LEU A 49 0.17 0.16 -8.52
C LEU A 49 1.33 -0.22 -9.46
N ASN A 50 2.01 0.78 -10.02
CA ASN A 50 3.18 0.57 -10.88
C ASN A 50 2.93 -0.42 -12.05
N GLY A 51 1.74 -0.36 -12.65
CA GLY A 51 1.34 -1.24 -13.76
C GLY A 51 0.89 -2.65 -13.36
N VAL A 52 0.78 -2.94 -12.06
CA VAL A 52 0.25 -4.21 -11.54
C VAL A 52 -1.11 -3.96 -10.88
N GLU A 53 -2.10 -4.78 -11.23
CA GLU A 53 -3.42 -4.74 -10.60
C GLU A 53 -3.44 -5.65 -9.36
N PHE A 54 -3.80 -5.08 -8.21
CA PHE A 54 -3.96 -5.80 -6.95
C PHE A 54 -5.43 -5.88 -6.59
N ASP A 55 -5.89 -7.07 -6.20
CA ASP A 55 -7.17 -7.23 -5.55
C ASP A 55 -7.05 -6.72 -4.11
N VAL A 56 -7.88 -5.74 -3.72
CA VAL A 56 -7.95 -5.25 -2.34
C VAL A 56 -8.64 -6.31 -1.49
N LEU A 57 -8.04 -6.71 -0.37
CA LEU A 57 -8.54 -7.83 0.44
C LEU A 57 -9.19 -7.35 1.74
N VAL A 58 -8.52 -6.45 2.45
CA VAL A 58 -8.97 -5.96 3.74
C VAL A 58 -8.67 -4.48 3.86
N VAL A 59 -9.67 -3.75 4.35
CA VAL A 59 -9.56 -2.37 4.79
C VAL A 59 -9.79 -2.36 6.28
N GLU A 60 -8.87 -1.79 7.05
CA GLU A 60 -9.09 -1.39 8.44
C GLU A 60 -8.97 0.13 8.53
N PRO A 61 -9.56 0.78 9.54
CA PRO A 61 -9.38 2.22 9.72
C PRO A 61 -7.88 2.59 9.75
N GLY A 62 -7.43 3.31 8.73
CA GLY A 62 -6.02 3.71 8.59
C GLY A 62 -5.08 2.70 7.91
N TYR A 63 -5.57 1.53 7.48
CA TYR A 63 -4.76 0.50 6.82
C TYR A 63 -5.49 -0.18 5.65
N LEU A 64 -4.79 -0.41 4.55
CA LEU A 64 -5.27 -1.17 3.40
C LEU A 64 -4.26 -2.24 3.01
N GLN A 65 -4.75 -3.40 2.59
CA GLN A 65 -3.91 -4.46 2.04
C GLN A 65 -4.57 -5.14 0.84
N GLY A 66 -3.73 -5.72 -0.02
CA GLY A 66 -4.19 -6.53 -1.14
C GLY A 66 -3.10 -7.37 -1.77
N ARG A 67 -3.47 -8.08 -2.84
CA ARG A 67 -2.63 -9.12 -3.42
C ARG A 67 -2.73 -9.17 -4.94
N ALA A 68 -1.62 -9.51 -5.59
CA ALA A 68 -1.51 -9.80 -7.02
C ALA A 68 -0.52 -10.96 -7.23
N GLY A 69 -1.02 -12.20 -7.37
CA GLY A 69 -0.15 -13.37 -7.52
C GLY A 69 0.79 -13.59 -6.31
N ASP A 70 2.10 -13.49 -6.56
CA ASP A 70 3.18 -13.58 -5.56
C ASP A 70 3.52 -12.23 -4.91
N LEU A 71 2.82 -11.17 -5.27
CA LEU A 71 2.99 -9.83 -4.72
C LEU A 71 1.87 -9.49 -3.72
N GLY A 72 2.23 -8.75 -2.69
CA GLY A 72 1.32 -8.08 -1.77
C GLY A 72 1.53 -6.57 -1.80
N PHE A 73 0.53 -5.84 -1.34
CA PHE A 73 0.70 -4.43 -0.98
C PHE A 73 0.12 -4.15 0.40
N ALA A 74 0.72 -3.18 1.07
CA ALA A 74 0.21 -2.57 2.29
C ALA A 74 0.20 -1.05 2.10
N ALA A 75 -0.82 -0.37 2.59
CA ALA A 75 -0.92 1.09 2.52
C ALA A 75 -1.48 1.68 3.80
N THR A 76 -0.95 2.83 4.21
CA THR A 76 -1.42 3.61 5.36
C THR A 76 -1.54 5.08 4.97
N GLN A 77 -2.38 5.81 5.69
CA GLN A 77 -2.53 7.25 5.53
C GLN A 77 -1.81 7.99 6.67
N ARG A 78 -0.94 8.94 6.32
CA ARG A 78 -0.28 9.85 7.26
C ARG A 78 -0.57 11.28 6.86
N GLY A 79 -1.51 11.91 7.56
CA GLY A 79 -2.03 13.24 7.20
C GLY A 79 -2.67 13.20 5.81
N GLU A 80 -2.17 14.04 4.91
CA GLU A 80 -2.66 14.13 3.52
C GLU A 80 -1.92 13.19 2.56
N CYS A 81 -0.91 12.46 3.04
CA CYS A 81 -0.10 11.56 2.24
C CYS A 81 -0.48 10.10 2.45
N PHE A 82 -0.51 9.32 1.36
CA PHE A 82 -0.60 7.88 1.43
C PHE A 82 0.78 7.26 1.26
N LYS A 83 1.16 6.38 2.19
CA LYS A 83 2.35 5.54 2.07
C LYS A 83 1.92 4.16 1.63
N ILE A 84 2.55 3.65 0.59
CA ILE A 84 2.19 2.37 -0.04
C ILE A 84 3.47 1.58 -0.23
N ILE A 85 3.51 0.33 0.22
CA ILE A 85 4.63 -0.57 -0.05
C ILE A 85 4.12 -1.80 -0.80
N VAL A 86 4.84 -2.15 -1.87
CA VAL A 86 4.63 -3.39 -2.61
C VAL A 86 5.76 -4.33 -2.24
N PHE A 87 5.43 -5.58 -1.94
CA PHE A 87 6.40 -6.60 -1.53
C PHE A 87 6.10 -7.92 -2.22
N ARG A 88 7.08 -8.83 -2.21
CA ARG A 88 6.92 -10.21 -2.68
C ARG A 88 6.88 -11.15 -1.47
N PHE A 89 6.05 -12.19 -1.53
CA PHE A 89 6.11 -13.26 -0.53
C PHE A 89 7.51 -13.92 -0.53
N PRO A 90 8.06 -14.31 0.64
CA PRO A 90 7.36 -14.60 1.89
C PRO A 90 7.17 -13.43 2.86
N ILE A 91 7.54 -12.19 2.50
CA ILE A 91 7.34 -11.03 3.35
C ILE A 91 5.87 -10.94 3.78
N GLN A 92 5.65 -10.84 5.09
CA GLN A 92 4.31 -10.77 5.65
C GLN A 92 3.78 -9.34 5.60
N VAL A 93 2.45 -9.20 5.47
CA VAL A 93 1.80 -7.88 5.44
C VAL A 93 2.13 -7.06 6.71
N ALA A 94 2.24 -7.72 7.86
CA ALA A 94 2.62 -7.08 9.12
C ALA A 94 4.04 -6.49 9.08
N GLU A 95 5.01 -7.20 8.46
CA GLU A 95 6.37 -6.69 8.27
C GLU A 95 6.37 -5.48 7.33
N ALA A 96 5.58 -5.54 6.26
CA ALA A 96 5.41 -4.43 5.34
C ALA A 96 4.80 -3.17 6.03
N PHE A 97 3.82 -3.33 6.91
CA PHE A 97 3.29 -2.21 7.70
C PHE A 97 4.32 -1.65 8.67
N ALA A 98 5.06 -2.51 9.38
CA ALA A 98 6.11 -2.07 10.29
C ALA A 98 7.17 -1.22 9.56
N VAL A 99 7.57 -1.62 8.34
CA VAL A 99 8.46 -0.82 7.50
C VAL A 99 7.85 0.54 7.15
N LEU A 100 6.55 0.60 6.80
CA LEU A 100 5.86 1.87 6.54
C LEU A 100 5.82 2.81 7.77
N GLU A 101 5.84 2.23 8.98
CA GLU A 101 5.91 2.95 10.24
C GLU A 101 7.34 3.38 10.63
N GLY A 102 8.35 2.97 9.86
CA GLY A 102 9.76 3.27 10.12
C GLY A 102 10.40 2.32 11.15
N ILE A 103 9.79 1.16 11.40
CA ILE A 103 10.32 0.13 12.29
C ILE A 103 11.30 -0.74 11.49
N SER A 104 12.51 -0.94 12.04
CA SER A 104 13.49 -1.87 11.50
C SER A 104 13.02 -3.30 11.71
N ILE A 105 12.93 -4.07 10.63
CA ILE A 105 12.51 -5.47 10.67
C ILE A 105 13.77 -6.33 10.43
N PRO A 106 14.17 -7.23 11.34
CA PRO A 106 15.42 -7.99 11.18
C PRO A 106 15.53 -8.84 9.91
N SER A 107 14.38 -9.23 9.34
CA SER A 107 14.25 -10.01 8.12
C SER A 107 14.28 -9.19 6.82
N VAL A 108 14.32 -7.85 6.91
CA VAL A 108 14.10 -6.91 5.79
C VAL A 108 15.03 -5.71 5.87
#